data_AF-A0A2E1SWM0-F1
#
_entry.id   AF-A0A2E1SWM0-F1
#
_cell.length_a   1.000
_cell.length_b   1.000
_cell.length_c   1.000
_cell.angle_alpha   90.00
_cell.angle_beta   90.00
_cell.angle_gamma   90.00
#
_symmetry.space_group_name_H-M   'P 1'
#
loop_
_entity.id
_entity.type
_entity.pdbx_description
1 polymer ?
#
loop_
_entity_poly.entity_id
_entity_poly.type
_entity_poly.pdbx_seq_one_letter_code
_entity_poly.pdbx_strand_id
1 'polypeptide(L)'
;MLMGDADWFSEAHVVKELHRCELIGKIDAVVVSHHGASDGSNPSFVSLVGAEKALVSIGRSNRYGHPHRDVLDRWPSSGATIHRTDLDGALSFDFETGEVDRY
;
A
#
# COMPACT_ATOMS: atom_id res chain seq x y z
N MET A 1 -7.37 0.83 2.98
CA MET A 1 -6.53 0.96 4.20
C MET A 1 -5.52 2.09 4.01
N LEU A 2 -5.39 2.97 4.99
CA LEU A 2 -4.46 4.10 4.97
C LEU A 2 -3.54 3.99 6.20
N MET A 3 -2.25 3.75 5.99
CA MET A 3 -1.27 3.55 7.06
C MET A 3 -0.39 4.78 7.32
N GLY A 4 -0.41 5.78 6.43
CA GLY A 4 0.48 6.95 6.51
C GLY A 4 1.94 6.52 6.41
N ASP A 5 2.78 6.99 7.31
CA ASP A 5 4.22 6.68 7.34
C ASP A 5 4.57 5.54 8.31
N ALA A 6 3.65 4.59 8.48
CA ALA A 6 3.89 3.44 9.35
C ALA A 6 5.10 2.63 8.88
N ASP A 7 6.00 2.36 9.83
CA ASP A 7 7.13 1.47 9.64
C ASP A 7 6.75 -0.01 9.83
N TRP A 8 7.74 -0.88 9.64
CA TRP A 8 7.63 -2.33 9.69
C TRP A 8 7.03 -2.86 11.00
N PHE A 9 7.39 -2.21 12.12
CA PHE A 9 6.91 -2.60 13.45
C PHE A 9 5.46 -2.19 13.64
N SER A 10 5.14 -0.98 13.21
CA SER A 10 3.80 -0.40 13.28
C SER A 10 2.81 -1.21 12.44
N GLU A 11 3.18 -1.54 11.20
CA GLU A 11 2.39 -2.38 10.30
C GLU A 11 2.14 -3.77 10.89
N ALA A 12 3.18 -4.43 11.39
CA ALA A 12 3.06 -5.76 12.00
C ALA A 12 2.16 -5.74 13.24
N HIS A 13 2.28 -4.70 14.06
CA HIS A 13 1.47 -4.55 15.27
C HIS A 13 0.00 -4.34 14.92
N VAL A 14 -0.30 -3.36 14.08
CA VAL A 14 -1.68 -3.03 13.69
C VAL A 14 -2.37 -4.23 13.06
N VAL A 15 -1.73 -4.91 12.11
CA VAL A 15 -2.38 -6.04 11.41
C VAL A 15 -2.63 -7.21 12.34
N LYS A 16 -1.73 -7.47 13.29
CA LYS A 16 -1.90 -8.52 14.31
C LYS A 16 -3.07 -8.19 15.23
N GLU A 17 -3.17 -6.95 15.70
CA GLU A 17 -4.26 -6.52 16.59
C GLU A 17 -5.61 -6.52 15.86
N LEU A 18 -5.67 -6.02 14.62
CA LEU A 18 -6.89 -6.06 13.80
C LEU A 18 -7.33 -7.49 13.50
N HIS A 19 -6.39 -8.39 13.17
CA HIS A 19 -6.69 -9.80 12.95
C HIS A 19 -7.21 -10.47 14.22
N ARG A 20 -6.56 -10.23 15.37
CA ARG A 20 -6.99 -10.79 16.66
C ARG A 20 -8.39 -10.31 17.06
N CYS A 21 -8.72 -9.06 16.76
CA CYS A 21 -10.03 -8.49 17.05
C CYS A 21 -11.08 -8.78 15.97
N GLU A 22 -10.74 -9.55 14.92
CA GLU A 22 -11.61 -9.82 13.77
C GLU A 22 -12.13 -8.53 13.08
N LEU A 23 -11.33 -7.46 13.12
CA LEU A 23 -11.65 -6.15 12.54
C LEU A 23 -11.08 -5.94 11.14
N ILE A 24 -10.35 -6.94 10.60
CA ILE A 24 -9.83 -6.88 9.24
C ILE A 24 -10.77 -7.62 8.29
N GLY A 25 -11.46 -6.83 7.45
CA GLY A 25 -12.27 -7.33 6.34
C GLY A 25 -11.48 -7.34 5.02
N LYS A 26 -12.21 -7.54 3.92
CA LYS A 26 -11.66 -7.35 2.57
C LYS A 26 -11.11 -5.92 2.43
N ILE A 27 -9.91 -5.80 1.86
CA ILE A 27 -9.29 -4.50 1.56
C ILE A 27 -9.18 -4.34 0.05
N ASP A 28 -9.97 -3.43 -0.54
CA ASP A 28 -9.91 -3.19 -1.99
C ASP A 28 -8.65 -2.42 -2.38
N ALA A 29 -8.28 -1.41 -1.59
CA ALA A 29 -7.09 -0.61 -1.84
C ALA A 29 -6.31 -0.30 -0.56
N VAL A 30 -4.98 -0.22 -0.69
CA VAL A 30 -4.07 0.26 0.35
C VAL A 30 -3.22 1.40 -0.21
N VAL A 31 -3.08 2.47 0.57
CA VAL A 31 -2.03 3.46 0.29
C VAL A 31 -0.76 2.95 0.94
N VAL A 32 0.24 2.65 0.11
CA VAL A 32 1.51 2.05 0.52
C VAL A 32 2.19 2.98 1.51
N SER A 33 2.51 2.44 2.69
CA SER A 33 3.06 3.18 3.80
C SER A 33 4.38 3.86 3.44
N HIS A 34 4.60 5.04 4.02
CA HIS A 34 5.87 5.76 3.94
C HIS A 34 6.39 5.91 2.51
N HIS A 35 5.47 6.14 1.56
CA HIS A 35 5.78 6.35 0.15
C HIS A 35 6.51 5.16 -0.53
N GLY A 36 6.47 3.97 0.07
CA GLY A 36 7.22 2.79 -0.36
C GLY A 36 8.69 2.76 0.08
N ALA A 37 9.00 3.38 1.22
CA ALA A 37 10.29 3.24 1.89
C ALA A 37 10.61 1.78 2.26
N SER A 38 11.90 1.43 2.35
CA SER A 38 12.34 0.04 2.58
C SER A 38 11.91 -0.54 3.92
N ASP A 39 11.60 0.33 4.88
CA ASP A 39 11.10 0.00 6.20
C ASP A 39 9.57 -0.15 6.26
N GLY A 40 8.85 0.03 5.14
CA GLY A 40 7.42 -0.26 5.04
C GLY A 40 7.09 -1.55 4.29
N SER A 41 5.80 -1.83 4.14
CA SER A 41 5.26 -3.02 3.46
C SER A 41 5.89 -4.33 3.96
N ASN A 42 5.89 -4.52 5.28
CA ASN A 42 6.29 -5.78 5.92
C ASN A 42 5.59 -6.98 5.23
N PRO A 43 6.29 -8.06 4.86
CA PRO A 43 5.71 -9.20 4.15
C PRO A 43 4.48 -9.81 4.84
N SER A 44 4.48 -9.93 6.17
CA SER A 44 3.33 -10.45 6.93
C SER A 44 2.14 -9.49 6.88
N PHE A 45 2.40 -8.18 6.88
CA PHE A 45 1.36 -7.16 6.69
C PHE A 45 0.76 -7.27 5.28
N VAL A 46 1.60 -7.26 4.24
CA VAL A 46 1.17 -7.35 2.84
C VAL A 46 0.34 -8.62 2.60
N SER A 47 0.80 -9.77 3.11
CA SER A 47 0.12 -11.05 2.95
C SER A 47 -1.23 -11.10 3.68
N LEU A 48 -1.34 -10.50 4.86
CA LEU A 48 -2.57 -10.54 5.65
C LEU A 48 -3.58 -9.50 5.17
N VAL A 49 -3.11 -8.33 4.75
CA VAL A 49 -3.94 -7.28 4.13
C VAL A 49 -4.49 -7.74 2.79
N GLY A 50 -3.68 -8.39 1.95
CA GLY A 50 -4.13 -8.99 0.69
C GLY A 50 -4.88 -8.03 -0.24
N ALA A 51 -4.46 -6.75 -0.29
CA ALA A 51 -5.20 -5.72 -1.01
C ALA A 51 -5.19 -5.94 -2.52
N GLU A 52 -6.28 -5.60 -3.20
CA GLU A 52 -6.36 -5.70 -4.67
C GLU A 52 -5.57 -4.58 -5.38
N LYS A 53 -5.52 -3.39 -4.78
CA LYS A 53 -4.81 -2.21 -5.30
C LYS A 53 -3.80 -1.68 -4.29
N ALA A 54 -2.57 -1.45 -4.73
CA ALA A 54 -1.52 -0.79 -3.95
C ALA A 54 -1.21 0.57 -4.56
N LEU A 55 -1.59 1.64 -3.86
CA LEU A 55 -1.45 3.03 -4.31
C LEU A 55 -0.20 3.65 -3.68
N VAL A 56 0.80 3.97 -4.49
CA VAL A 56 2.04 4.60 -4.03
C VAL A 56 1.96 6.10 -4.33
N SER A 57 1.75 6.89 -3.27
CA SER A 57 1.80 8.35 -3.37
C SER A 57 3.25 8.81 -3.31
N ILE A 58 3.84 9.22 -4.43
CA ILE A 58 5.18 9.83 -4.52
C ILE A 58 5.22 10.94 -5.57
N GLY A 59 6.16 11.89 -5.38
CA GLY A 59 6.39 12.96 -6.33
C GLY A 59 7.23 12.53 -7.55
N ARG A 60 6.98 13.13 -8.71
CA ARG A 60 7.67 12.84 -9.98
C ARG A 60 9.20 12.99 -9.95
N SER A 61 9.71 13.91 -9.14
CA SER A 61 11.14 14.17 -8.98
C SER A 61 11.70 13.57 -7.68
N ASN A 62 11.07 12.52 -7.14
CA ASN A 62 11.37 11.99 -5.82
C ASN A 62 12.88 11.82 -5.57
N ARG A 63 13.42 12.61 -4.65
CA ARG A 63 14.84 12.59 -4.25
C ARG A 63 15.16 11.60 -3.12
N TYR A 64 14.14 11.01 -2.50
CA TYR A 64 14.31 10.08 -1.39
C TYR A 64 14.68 8.66 -1.86
N GLY A 65 14.58 8.39 -3.17
CA GLY A 65 14.87 7.05 -3.73
C GLY A 65 13.75 6.03 -3.54
N HIS A 66 12.57 6.47 -3.11
CA HIS A 66 11.37 5.63 -2.99
C HIS A 66 10.56 5.60 -4.30
N PRO A 67 9.70 4.58 -4.49
CA PRO A 67 9.60 3.35 -3.70
C PRO A 67 10.81 2.43 -3.94
N HIS A 68 11.20 1.68 -2.90
CA HIS A 68 12.21 0.64 -3.05
C HIS A 68 11.67 -0.53 -3.87
N ARG A 69 12.54 -1.14 -4.68
CA ARG A 69 12.19 -2.27 -5.54
C ARG A 69 11.57 -3.42 -4.76
N ASP A 70 12.15 -3.78 -3.62
CA ASP A 70 11.63 -4.89 -2.80
C ASP A 70 10.20 -4.61 -2.29
N VAL A 71 9.85 -3.35 -2.06
CA VAL A 71 8.49 -2.95 -1.68
C VAL A 71 7.54 -3.06 -2.87
N LEU A 72 7.98 -2.60 -4.05
CA LEU A 72 7.22 -2.74 -5.30
C LEU A 72 6.99 -4.20 -5.66
N ASP A 73 7.93 -5.10 -5.37
CA ASP A 73 7.81 -6.51 -5.76
C ASP A 73 6.87 -7.29 -4.82
N ARG A 74 6.72 -6.87 -3.55
CA ARG A 74 5.85 -7.53 -2.56
C ARG A 74 4.36 -7.46 -2.93
N TRP A 75 3.88 -6.31 -3.38
CA TRP A 75 2.44 -6.10 -3.65
C TRP A 75 1.91 -6.93 -4.83
N PRO A 76 2.55 -6.97 -6.02
CA PRO A 76 2.13 -7.85 -7.10
C PRO A 76 2.29 -9.33 -6.74
N SER A 77 3.29 -9.67 -5.92
CA SER A 77 3.46 -11.03 -5.42
C SER A 77 2.31 -11.48 -4.50
N SER A 78 1.60 -10.54 -3.85
CA SER A 78 0.37 -10.80 -3.11
C SER A 78 -0.91 -10.64 -3.93
N GLY A 79 -0.79 -10.44 -5.26
CA GLY A 79 -1.92 -10.28 -6.18
C GLY A 79 -2.41 -8.84 -6.39
N ALA A 80 -1.74 -7.84 -5.80
CA ALA A 80 -2.16 -6.45 -5.92
C ALA A 80 -1.71 -5.81 -7.25
N THR A 81 -2.54 -4.94 -7.81
CA THR A 81 -2.14 -4.03 -8.89
C THR A 81 -1.52 -2.77 -8.30
N ILE A 82 -0.31 -2.40 -8.74
CA ILE A 82 0.35 -1.16 -8.32
C ILE A 82 -0.10 0.03 -9.18
N HIS A 83 -0.37 1.15 -8.53
CA HIS A 83 -0.54 2.47 -9.12
C HIS A 83 0.43 3.45 -8.46
N ARG A 84 1.03 4.37 -9.22
CA ARG A 84 2.01 5.32 -8.67
C ARG A 84 1.77 6.73 -9.16
N THR A 85 1.66 7.69 -8.25
CA THR A 85 1.34 9.08 -8.63
C THR A 85 2.47 9.79 -9.39
N ASP A 86 3.71 9.30 -9.33
CA ASP A 86 4.82 9.83 -10.11
C ASP A 86 4.77 9.43 -11.60
N LEU A 87 4.05 8.35 -11.92
CA LEU A 87 3.87 7.83 -13.28
C LEU A 87 2.47 8.13 -13.82
N ASP A 88 1.45 7.92 -12.99
CA ASP A 88 0.03 7.97 -13.34
C ASP A 88 -0.60 9.34 -13.05
N GLY A 89 0.14 10.27 -12.43
CA GLY A 89 -0.37 11.57 -12.01
C GLY A 89 -1.30 11.47 -10.81
N ALA A 90 -2.36 12.28 -10.77
CA ALA A 90 -3.31 12.19 -9.67
C ALA A 90 -4.09 10.87 -9.78
N LEU A 91 -4.48 10.30 -8.63
CA LEU A 91 -5.28 9.09 -8.57
C LEU A 91 -6.62 9.39 -7.88
N SER A 92 -7.72 8.90 -8.44
CA SER A 92 -9.02 8.83 -7.76
C SER A 92 -9.35 7.36 -7.48
N PHE A 93 -9.98 7.10 -6.34
CA PHE A 93 -10.47 5.76 -5.99
C PHE A 93 -11.97 5.83 -5.75
N ASP A 94 -12.71 5.01 -6.47
CA ASP A 94 -14.16 4.89 -6.32
C ASP A 94 -14.49 3.81 -5.28
N PHE A 95 -15.20 4.21 -4.23
CA PHE A 95 -15.55 3.31 -3.12
C PHE A 95 -16.71 2.34 -3.42
N GLU A 96 -17.46 2.58 -4.48
CA GLU A 96 -18.56 1.70 -4.91
C GLU A 96 -18.08 0.64 -5.90
N THR A 97 -17.24 1.02 -6.86
CA THR A 97 -16.76 0.15 -7.94
C THR A 97 -15.39 -0.46 -7.68
N GLY A 98 -14.59 0.16 -6.80
CA GLY A 98 -13.19 -0.22 -6.57
C GLY A 98 -12.23 0.20 -7.69
N GLU A 99 -12.69 1.03 -8.64
CA GLU A 99 -11.88 1.50 -9.75
C GLU A 99 -10.88 2.59 -9.34
N VAL A 100 -9.75 2.63 -10.06
CA VAL A 100 -8.69 3.64 -9.87
C VAL A 100 -8.51 4.40 -11.18
N ASP A 101 -8.92 5.67 -11.17
CA ASP A 101 -8.70 6.60 -12.28
C ASP A 101 -7.35 7.31 -12.16
N ARG A 102 -6.79 7.69 -13.31
CA ARG A 102 -5.46 8.31 -13.46
C ARG A 102 -5.60 9.59 -14.29
N TYR A 103 -4.88 10.65 -13.93
CA TYR A 103 -5.00 11.98 -14.55
C TYR A 103 -3.66 12.58 -14.97
#